data_AF-A0A527A5K7-F1
#
_entry.id   AF-A0A527A5K7-F1
#
_cell.length_a   1.000
_cell.length_b   1.000
_cell.length_c   1.000
_cell.angle_alpha   90.00
_cell.angle_beta   90.00
_cell.angle_gamma   90.00
#
_symmetry.space_group_name_H-M   'P 1'
#
loop_
_entity.id
_entity.type
_entity.pdbx_description
1 polymer ?
#
loop_
_entity_poly.entity_id
_entity_poly.type
_entity_poly.pdbx_seq_one_letter_code
_entity_poly.pdbx_strand_id
1 'polypeptide(L)' 'MRLLILGTGWMAEEHARQFSRIEGVELVGAVDLDRARVDKFSDSYRIPNRFASLEDALAW' A
#
# COMPACT_ATOMS: atom_id res chain seq x y z
N MET A 1 -4.41 4.92 -13.11
CA MET A 1 -4.44 5.58 -11.79
C MET A 1 -3.51 4.84 -10.85
N ARG A 2 -2.54 5.54 -10.28
CA ARG A 2 -1.61 4.98 -9.30
C ARG A 2 -2.23 5.17 -7.91
N LEU A 3 -2.35 4.10 -7.15
CA LEU A 3 -2.94 4.09 -5.82
C LEU A 3 -1.88 3.74 -4.77
N LEU A 4 -1.89 4.48 -3.67
CA LEU A 4 -1.10 4.21 -2.49
C LEU A 4 -2.05 3.99 -1.30
N ILE A 5 -1.78 2.98 -0.47
CA ILE A 5 -2.58 2.65 0.72
C ILE A 5 -1.90 3.21 1.97
N LEU A 6 -2.58 4.11 2.69
CA LEU A 6 -2.16 4.63 3.99
C LEU A 6 -2.82 3.82 5.12
N GLY A 7 -2.01 3.07 5.85
CA GLY A 7 -2.42 2.10 6.87
C GLY A 7 -2.61 0.70 6.28
N THR A 8 -1.87 -0.28 6.80
CA THR A 8 -1.85 -1.69 6.34
C THR A 8 -2.54 -2.63 7.33
N GLY A 9 -3.64 -2.15 7.92
CA GLY A 9 -4.47 -2.93 8.84
C GLY A 9 -5.43 -3.89 8.12
N TRP A 10 -6.34 -4.51 8.89
CA TRP A 10 -7.27 -5.52 8.38
C TRP A 10 -8.09 -5.06 7.16
N MET A 11 -8.57 -3.82 7.16
CA MET A 11 -9.36 -3.29 6.03
C MET A 11 -8.53 -3.07 4.76
N ALA A 12 -7.22 -2.82 4.91
CA ALA A 12 -6.33 -2.61 3.77
C ALA A 12 -6.23 -3.85 2.87
N GLU A 13 -6.36 -5.03 3.45
CA GLU A 13 -6.41 -6.31 2.73
C GLU A 13 -7.55 -6.33 1.71
N GLU A 14 -8.75 -5.93 2.14
CA GLU A 14 -9.91 -5.91 1.24
C GLU A 14 -9.80 -4.80 0.20
N HIS A 15 -9.29 -3.63 0.60
CA HIS A 15 -9.00 -2.54 -0.33
C HIS A 15 -8.02 -2.98 -1.43
N ALA A 16 -6.87 -3.57 -1.07
CA ALA A 16 -5.90 -4.03 -2.06
C ALA A 16 -6.49 -5.08 -3.01
N ARG A 17 -7.26 -6.05 -2.49
CA ARG A 17 -7.95 -7.05 -3.33
C ARG A 17 -8.92 -6.43 -4.31
N GLN A 18 -9.79 -5.51 -3.87
CA GLN A 18 -10.82 -4.95 -4.76
C GLN A 18 -10.24 -3.91 -5.71
N PHE A 19 -9.33 -3.04 -5.25
CA PHE A 19 -8.74 -2.02 -6.12
C PHE A 19 -7.86 -2.62 -7.21
N SER A 20 -7.14 -3.72 -6.94
CA SER A 20 -6.35 -4.41 -7.98
C SER A 20 -7.20 -5.02 -9.10
N ARG A 21 -8.52 -5.14 -8.90
CA ARG A 21 -9.47 -5.64 -9.91
C ARG A 21 -10.04 -4.54 -10.79
N ILE A 22 -9.82 -3.27 -10.44
CA ILE A 22 -10.30 -2.15 -11.23
C ILE A 22 -9.32 -1.91 -12.37
N GLU A 23 -9.82 -1.97 -13.60
CA GLU A 23 -9.00 -1.71 -14.79
C GLU A 23 -8.34 -0.33 -14.71
N GLY A 24 -7.05 -0.28 -15.01
CA GLY A 24 -6.26 0.93 -14.95
C GLY A 24 -5.85 1.38 -13.54
N VAL A 25 -6.14 0.62 -12.48
CA VAL A 25 -5.61 0.88 -11.12
C VAL A 25 -4.37 0.04 -10.86
N GLU A 26 -3.32 0.69 -10.35
CA GLU A 26 -2.07 0.03 -9.95
C GLU A 26 -1.75 0.39 -8.49
N LEU A 27 -1.56 -0.61 -7.64
CA LEU A 27 -1.08 -0.42 -6.28
C LEU A 27 0.42 -0.16 -6.30
N VAL A 28 0.81 1.10 -6.19
CA VAL A 28 2.21 1.51 -6.30
C VAL A 28 2.90 1.73 -4.96
N GLY A 29 2.14 1.92 -3.88
CA GLY A 29 2.74 2.19 -2.58
C GLY A 29 1.89 1.77 -1.38
N ALA A 30 2.55 1.57 -0.24
CA ALA A 30 1.91 1.35 1.05
C ALA A 30 2.66 2.11 2.14
N VAL A 31 1.91 2.58 3.15
CA VAL A 31 2.44 3.36 4.27
C VAL A 31 1.91 2.76 5.57
N ASP A 32 2.79 2.50 6.53
CA ASP A 32 2.39 2.15 7.89
C ASP A 32 3.51 2.55 8.86
N LEU A 33 3.15 2.95 10.09
CA LEU A 33 4.16 3.25 11.12
C LEU A 33 4.90 1.98 11.57
N ASP A 34 4.25 0.82 11.48
CA ASP A 34 4.85 -0.47 11.78
C ASP A 34 5.50 -1.06 10.52
N ARG A 35 6.85 -1.07 10.50
CA ARG A 35 7.64 -1.62 9.39
C ARG A 35 7.29 -3.07 9.08
N ALA A 36 7.06 -3.90 10.09
CA ALA A 36 6.75 -5.31 9.87
C ALA A 36 5.39 -5.50 9.18
N ARG A 37 4.43 -4.62 9.47
CA ARG A 37 3.11 -4.63 8.82
C ARG A 37 3.19 -4.18 7.36
N VAL A 38 3.82 -3.03 7.09
CA VAL A 38 3.93 -2.53 5.71
C VAL A 38 4.71 -3.49 4.81
N ASP A 39 5.77 -4.13 5.34
CA ASP A 39 6.54 -5.12 4.59
C ASP A 39 5.70 -6.35 4.23
N LYS A 40 5.05 -6.97 5.23
CA LYS A 40 4.20 -8.14 5.00
C LYS A 40 3.05 -7.85 4.04
N PHE A 41 2.41 -6.70 4.18
CA PHE A 41 1.32 -6.27 3.30
C PHE A 41 1.83 -6.06 1.87
N SER A 42 2.95 -5.33 1.72
CA SER A 42 3.53 -5.04 0.41
C SER A 42 4.01 -6.30 -0.30
N ASP A 43 4.56 -7.28 0.43
CA ASP A 43 4.92 -8.58 -0.13
C ASP A 43 3.70 -9.33 -0.67
N SER A 44 2.59 -9.33 0.08
CA SER A 44 1.35 -10.01 -0.30
C SER A 44 0.74 -9.45 -1.59
N TYR A 45 0.84 -8.14 -1.80
CA TYR A 45 0.23 -7.44 -2.93
C TYR A 45 1.24 -6.98 -4.00
N ARG A 46 2.51 -7.37 -3.89
CA ARG A 46 3.61 -6.98 -4.78
C ARG A 46 3.76 -5.46 -4.93
N ILE A 47 3.57 -4.74 -3.83
CA ILE A 47 3.66 -3.28 -3.80
C ILE A 47 5.14 -2.88 -3.73
N PRO A 48 5.65 -2.10 -4.70
CA PRO A 48 7.08 -1.79 -4.79
C PRO A 48 7.54 -0.75 -3.77
N ASN A 49 6.74 0.28 -3.49
CA ASN A 49 7.14 1.39 -2.62
C ASN A 49 6.54 1.23 -1.21
N ARG A 50 7.39 1.33 -0.19
CA ARG A 50 7.02 1.10 1.21
C ARG A 50 7.53 2.25 2.05
N PHE A 51 6.66 2.88 2.83
CA PHE A 51 7.02 4.02 3.64
C PHE A 51 6.62 3.81 5.09
N ALA A 52 7.45 4.35 5.99
CA ALA A 52 7.19 4.34 7.43
C ALA A 52 6.55 5.64 7.93
N SER A 53 6.32 6.60 7.04
CA SER A 53 5.66 7.88 7.31
C SER A 53 4.86 8.34 6.08
N LEU A 54 3.86 9.19 6.30
CA LEU A 54 3.10 9.78 5.20
C LEU A 54 3.95 10.83 4.46
N GLU A 55 4.78 11.55 5.19
CA GLU A 55 5.67 12.58 4.67
C GLU A 55 6.64 12.01 3.64
N ASP A 56 7.29 10.87 3.94
CA ASP A 56 8.18 10.19 2.99
C ASP A 56 7.44 9.74 1.73
N ALA A 57 6.18 9.30 1.88
CA ALA A 57 5.35 8.85 0.78
C ALA A 57 4.89 10.00 -0.14
N LEU A 58 4.65 11.19 0.43
CA LEU A 58 4.27 12.39 -0.32
C LEU A 58 5.48 13.08 -0.98
N ALA A 59 6.69 12.87 -0.46
CA ALA A 59 7.92 13.42 -1.02
C ALA A 59 8.49 12.60 -2.19
N TRP A 60 7.92 11.43 -2.47
CA TRP A 60 8.27 10.53 -3.57
C TRP A 60 7.48 10.83 -4.86
#